data_AF-A0AAV6A0W7-F1
#
_entry.id   AF-A0AAV6A0W7-F1
#
_cell.length_a   1.000
_cell.length_b   1.000
_cell.length_c   1.000
_cell.angle_alpha   90.00
_cell.angle_beta   90.00
_cell.angle_gamma   90.00
#
_symmetry.space_group_name_H-M   'P 1'
#
loop_
_entity.id
_entity.type
_entity.pdbx_description
1 polymer ?
#
loop_
_entity_poly.entity_id
_entity_poly.type
_entity_poly.pdbx_seq_one_letter_code
_entity_poly.pdbx_strand_id
1 'polypeptide(L)'
;MVLFLFWQALPPAAAGQGTAAEPSSRATREAQVPEKAREVLAEIQKRNGEPLPGYVGGRVFGNRERRLPHGDYREYDVNPKRPGKNRGTERIVIEQRTGKAYYSRDHYETFTPMN
;
A
#
# COMPACT_ATOMS: atom_id res chain seq x y z
N MET A 1 14.85 31.86 -64.49
CA MET A 1 13.96 31.70 -63.31
C MET A 1 14.66 30.79 -62.33
N VAL A 2 14.64 31.16 -61.07
CA VAL A 2 15.54 30.72 -59.99
C VAL A 2 15.31 29.27 -59.58
N LEU A 3 16.39 28.63 -59.11
CA LEU A 3 16.53 27.39 -58.33
C LEU A 3 15.27 26.86 -57.63
N PHE A 4 15.17 25.53 -57.42
CA PHE A 4 15.44 24.90 -56.12
C PHE A 4 15.34 23.37 -56.21
N LEU A 5 16.46 22.70 -55.91
CA LEU A 5 16.52 21.29 -55.51
C LEU A 5 15.81 21.16 -54.14
N PHE A 6 14.87 20.22 -54.02
CA PHE A 6 14.39 19.77 -52.72
C PHE A 6 14.65 18.27 -52.57
N TRP A 7 15.63 17.98 -51.72
CA TRP A 7 15.87 16.68 -51.11
C TRP A 7 14.72 16.40 -50.13
N GLN A 8 14.03 15.27 -50.25
CA GLN A 8 13.09 14.79 -49.25
C GLN A 8 13.83 13.90 -48.24
N ALA A 9 13.86 14.29 -46.98
CA ALA A 9 14.36 13.46 -45.88
C ALA A 9 13.23 12.60 -45.31
N LEU A 10 13.50 11.31 -45.06
CA LEU A 10 12.60 10.41 -44.33
C LEU A 10 12.50 10.81 -42.86
N PRO A 11 11.31 10.79 -42.23
CA PRO A 11 11.19 10.98 -40.79
C PRO A 11 11.68 9.73 -40.03
N PRO A 12 12.27 9.89 -38.83
CA PRO A 12 12.64 8.77 -37.97
C PRO A 12 11.39 8.07 -37.39
N ALA A 13 11.51 6.76 -37.18
CA ALA A 13 10.52 5.93 -36.49
C ALA A 13 10.28 6.45 -35.06
N ALA A 14 9.05 6.86 -34.77
CA ALA A 14 8.62 7.19 -33.42
C ALA A 14 8.13 5.93 -32.70
N ALA A 15 8.97 5.41 -31.81
CA ALA A 15 8.56 4.51 -30.75
C ALA A 15 7.54 5.24 -29.84
N GLY A 16 6.32 4.74 -29.78
CA GLY A 16 5.28 5.24 -28.86
C GLY A 16 5.65 4.94 -27.42
N GLN A 17 6.08 5.97 -26.70
CA GLN A 17 6.34 5.96 -25.27
C GLN A 17 5.05 5.89 -24.46
N GLY A 18 5.19 5.35 -23.25
CA GLY A 18 4.11 5.01 -22.33
C GLY A 18 3.13 6.14 -22.03
N THR A 19 1.85 5.76 -22.01
CA THR A 19 0.82 6.57 -21.37
C THR A 19 0.89 6.37 -19.87
N ALA A 20 1.40 7.40 -19.19
CA ALA A 20 1.21 7.63 -17.78
C ALA A 20 -0.29 7.63 -17.45
N ALA A 21 -0.74 6.62 -16.72
CA ALA A 21 -1.96 6.68 -15.93
C ALA A 21 -1.59 6.11 -14.56
N GLU A 22 -1.90 6.85 -13.49
CA GLU A 22 -2.28 6.37 -12.13
C GLU A 22 -1.98 7.42 -11.01
N PRO A 23 -2.56 8.63 -11.05
CA PRO A 23 -2.83 9.36 -9.80
C PRO A 23 -4.21 9.01 -9.22
N SER A 24 -5.15 8.49 -10.04
CA SER A 24 -6.53 8.21 -9.60
C SER A 24 -6.66 6.90 -8.82
N SER A 25 -5.94 5.84 -9.20
CA SER A 25 -6.09 4.51 -8.57
C SER A 25 -5.50 4.46 -7.16
N ARG A 26 -4.35 5.13 -6.92
CA ARG A 26 -3.76 5.24 -5.59
C ARG A 26 -4.67 6.03 -4.64
N ALA A 27 -5.20 7.18 -5.07
CA ALA A 27 -6.13 7.97 -4.28
C ALA A 27 -7.43 7.19 -3.95
N THR A 28 -7.98 6.41 -4.88
CA THR A 28 -9.16 5.57 -4.60
C THR A 28 -8.86 4.36 -3.71
N ARG A 29 -7.66 3.76 -3.81
CA ARG A 29 -7.23 2.68 -2.90
C ARG A 29 -7.03 3.25 -1.50
N GLU A 30 -6.36 4.39 -1.39
CA GLU A 30 -6.19 5.14 -0.16
C GLU A 30 -7.52 5.55 0.49
N ALA A 31 -8.55 5.86 -0.30
CA ALA A 31 -9.91 6.14 0.19
C ALA A 31 -10.65 4.89 0.73
N GLN A 32 -10.20 3.67 0.41
CA GLN A 32 -10.75 2.43 0.97
C GLN A 32 -10.21 2.11 2.37
N VAL A 33 -9.20 2.84 2.83
CA VAL A 33 -8.61 2.67 4.16
C VAL A 33 -9.30 3.62 5.13
N PRO A 34 -9.97 3.12 6.19
CA PRO A 34 -10.59 3.98 7.20
C PRO A 34 -9.56 4.89 7.89
N GLU A 35 -9.95 6.12 8.23
CA GLU A 35 -9.07 7.10 8.90
C GLU A 35 -8.47 6.53 10.20
N LYS A 36 -9.28 5.80 10.97
CA LYS A 36 -8.82 5.10 12.18
C LYS A 36 -7.64 4.17 11.92
N ALA A 37 -7.60 3.46 10.78
CA ALA A 37 -6.46 2.60 10.46
C ALA A 37 -5.18 3.42 10.21
N ARG A 38 -5.31 4.61 9.61
CA ARG A 38 -4.19 5.54 9.44
C ARG A 38 -3.70 6.08 10.78
N GLU A 39 -4.60 6.45 11.69
CA GLU A 39 -4.26 6.88 13.04
C GLU A 39 -3.50 5.79 13.80
N VAL A 40 -4.00 4.55 13.76
CA VAL A 40 -3.33 3.40 14.38
C VAL A 40 -1.94 3.18 13.78
N LEU A 41 -1.79 3.26 12.46
CA LEU A 41 -0.48 3.17 11.80
C LEU A 41 0.48 4.25 12.29
N ALA A 42 0.03 5.51 12.34
CA ALA A 42 0.84 6.64 12.79
C ALA A 42 1.31 6.44 14.24
N GLU A 43 0.43 5.97 15.12
CA GLU A 43 0.77 5.69 16.52
C GLU A 43 1.73 4.50 16.65
N ILE A 44 1.57 3.43 15.87
CA ILE A 44 2.53 2.31 15.85
C ILE A 44 3.91 2.81 15.41
N GLN A 45 3.99 3.65 14.38
CA GLN A 45 5.26 4.21 13.90
C GLN A 45 5.94 5.09 14.95
N LYS A 46 5.19 5.99 15.60
CA LYS A 46 5.71 6.81 16.72
C LYS A 46 6.26 5.97 17.87
N ARG A 47 5.71 4.76 18.06
CA ARG A 47 6.09 3.81 19.11
C ARG A 47 7.11 2.77 18.63
N ASN A 48 7.79 2.99 17.51
CA ASN A 48 8.80 2.08 16.95
C ASN A 48 8.28 0.64 16.75
N GLY A 49 7.03 0.50 16.31
CA GLY A 49 6.41 -0.80 16.06
C GLY A 49 5.72 -1.43 17.28
N GLU A 50 5.74 -0.79 18.45
CA GLU A 50 4.96 -1.25 19.61
C GLU A 50 3.46 -0.97 19.42
N PRO A 51 2.57 -1.94 19.69
CA PRO A 51 1.14 -1.73 19.60
C PRO A 51 0.66 -0.66 20.59
N LEU A 52 -0.45 0.01 20.25
CA LEU A 52 -1.12 0.97 21.14
C LEU A 52 -1.61 0.27 22.42
N PRO A 53 -1.76 0.98 23.55
CA PRO A 53 -2.25 0.39 24.79
C PRO A 53 -3.66 -0.19 24.60
N GLY A 54 -3.86 -1.44 25.00
CA GLY A 54 -5.13 -2.15 24.83
C GLY A 54 -5.38 -2.68 23.41
N TYR A 55 -4.46 -2.47 22.47
CA TYR A 55 -4.48 -3.12 21.15
C TYR A 55 -3.58 -4.36 21.18
N VAL A 56 -3.85 -5.29 20.27
CA VAL A 56 -2.99 -6.47 20.06
C VAL A 56 -2.25 -6.28 18.75
N GLY A 57 -0.94 -6.47 18.76
CA GLY A 57 -0.12 -6.35 17.57
C GLY A 57 1.34 -6.72 17.81
N GLY A 58 2.18 -6.53 16.79
CA GLY A 58 3.62 -6.81 16.82
C GLY A 58 3.97 -8.28 16.56
N ARG A 59 2.97 -9.14 16.34
CA ARG A 59 3.18 -10.56 16.00
C ARG A 59 3.66 -10.69 14.57
N VAL A 60 4.44 -11.75 14.29
CA VAL A 60 4.87 -12.06 12.92
C VAL A 60 3.67 -12.42 12.06
N PHE A 61 3.54 -11.76 10.91
CA PHE A 61 2.62 -12.14 9.85
C PHE A 61 3.37 -12.95 8.80
N GLY A 62 3.01 -14.22 8.65
CA GLY A 62 3.79 -15.16 7.83
C GLY A 62 3.61 -15.02 6.31
N ASN A 63 2.61 -14.26 5.85
CA ASN A 63 2.29 -14.10 4.41
C ASN A 63 2.30 -15.44 3.62
N ARG A 64 1.71 -16.50 4.19
CA ARG A 64 1.81 -17.88 3.65
C ARG A 64 1.10 -18.01 2.31
N GLU A 65 0.01 -17.29 2.14
CA GLU A 65 -0.79 -17.21 0.92
C GLU A 65 -0.16 -16.26 -0.12
N ARG A 66 0.97 -15.62 0.20
CA ARG A 66 1.76 -14.75 -0.71
C ARG A 66 0.93 -13.62 -1.34
N ARG A 67 -0.01 -13.07 -0.59
CA ARG A 67 -0.85 -11.94 -1.03
C ARG A 67 -0.11 -10.59 -0.97
N LEU A 68 0.95 -10.51 -0.16
CA LEU A 68 1.87 -9.39 -0.13
C LEU A 68 3.21 -9.79 -0.78
N PRO A 69 4.05 -8.82 -1.21
CA PRO A 69 5.43 -9.09 -1.61
C PRO A 69 6.20 -9.86 -0.54
N HIS A 70 7.29 -10.54 -0.92
CA HIS A 70 8.19 -11.15 0.05
C HIS A 70 8.77 -10.10 1.01
N GLY A 71 8.78 -10.40 2.30
CA GLY A 71 9.25 -9.49 3.34
C GLY A 71 8.96 -10.00 4.74
N ASP A 72 9.50 -9.30 5.73
CA ASP A 72 9.28 -9.59 7.14
C ASP A 72 8.19 -8.68 7.66
N TYR A 73 7.05 -9.25 8.04
CA TYR A 73 5.87 -8.48 8.38
C TYR A 73 5.48 -8.65 9.85
N ARG A 74 4.96 -7.56 10.44
CA ARG A 74 4.22 -7.61 11.70
C ARG A 74 2.77 -7.19 11.50
N GLU A 75 1.87 -7.88 12.18
CA GLU A 75 0.43 -7.59 12.18
C GLU A 75 -0.01 -6.81 13.42
N TYR A 76 -1.03 -5.98 13.24
CA TYR A 76 -1.64 -5.14 14.26
C TYR A 76 -3.15 -5.10 14.08
N ASP A 77 -3.88 -5.10 15.19
CA ASP A 77 -5.31 -4.81 15.17
C ASP A 77 -5.57 -3.34 14.91
N VAL A 78 -6.63 -3.08 14.15
CA VAL A 78 -7.19 -1.73 13.98
C VAL A 78 -8.14 -1.37 15.13
N ASN A 79 -8.64 -2.36 15.87
CA ASN A 79 -9.60 -2.19 16.95
C ASN A 79 -8.99 -2.60 18.29
N PRO A 80 -9.27 -1.87 19.39
CA PRO A 80 -8.75 -2.24 20.68
C PRO A 80 -9.43 -3.52 21.19
N LYS A 81 -8.68 -4.33 21.94
CA LYS A 81 -9.22 -5.53 22.58
C LYS A 81 -10.26 -5.15 23.62
N ARG A 82 -11.39 -5.87 23.62
CA ARG A 82 -12.48 -5.70 24.58
C ARG A 82 -12.84 -7.07 25.17
N PRO A 83 -12.99 -7.20 26.51
CA PRO A 83 -13.46 -8.45 27.11
C PRO A 83 -14.80 -8.89 26.51
N GLY A 84 -14.92 -10.19 26.21
CA GLY A 84 -16.15 -10.76 25.65
C GLY A 84 -16.45 -10.37 24.19
N LYS A 85 -15.57 -9.64 23.48
CA LYS A 85 -15.74 -9.32 22.06
C LYS A 85 -14.59 -9.87 21.22
N ASN A 86 -14.92 -10.30 20.00
CA ASN A 86 -13.91 -10.59 18.99
C ASN A 86 -13.16 -9.29 18.61
N ARG A 87 -11.89 -9.43 18.21
CA ARG A 87 -10.98 -8.34 17.77
C ARG A 87 -11.39 -7.72 16.42
N GLY A 88 -12.40 -8.30 15.77
CA GLY A 88 -12.82 -7.92 14.42
C GLY A 88 -11.88 -8.49 13.34
N THR A 89 -12.19 -8.20 12.08
CA THR A 89 -11.48 -8.70 10.90
C THR A 89 -10.39 -7.75 10.41
N GLU A 90 -10.44 -6.48 10.83
CA GLU A 90 -9.55 -5.44 10.34
C GLU A 90 -8.12 -5.56 10.91
N ARG A 91 -7.13 -5.43 10.02
CA ARG A 91 -5.71 -5.61 10.33
C ARG A 91 -4.86 -4.59 9.58
N ILE A 92 -3.77 -4.17 10.22
CA ILE A 92 -2.65 -3.48 9.56
C ILE A 92 -1.47 -4.45 9.56
N VAL A 93 -0.77 -4.54 8.44
CA VAL A 93 0.44 -5.34 8.27
C VAL A 93 1.57 -4.43 7.81
N ILE A 94 2.68 -4.42 8.55
CA ILE A 94 3.81 -3.51 8.32
C ILE A 94 5.06 -4.33 8.01
N GLU A 95 5.64 -4.09 6.84
CA GLU A 95 6.94 -4.63 6.46
C GLU A 95 8.05 -3.93 7.26
N GLN A 96 8.84 -4.71 8.00
CA GLN A 96 9.71 -4.21 9.05
C GLN A 96 10.94 -3.47 8.52
N ARG A 97 11.39 -3.76 7.29
CA ARG A 97 12.60 -3.17 6.71
C ARG A 97 12.33 -1.86 5.96
N THR A 98 11.18 -1.76 5.32
CA THR A 98 10.80 -0.67 4.42
C THR A 98 9.74 0.24 5.03
N GLY A 99 9.04 -0.20 6.08
CA GLY A 99 7.93 0.54 6.68
C GLY A 99 6.67 0.54 5.82
N LYS A 100 6.64 -0.21 4.71
CA LYS A 100 5.45 -0.34 3.86
C LYS A 100 4.32 -0.97 4.66
N ALA A 101 3.18 -0.30 4.67
CA ALA A 101 2.01 -0.68 5.44
C ALA A 101 0.84 -1.04 4.51
N TYR A 102 0.12 -2.08 4.88
CA TYR A 102 -1.04 -2.57 4.17
C TYR A 102 -2.20 -2.75 5.14
N TYR A 103 -3.37 -2.30 4.75
CA TYR A 103 -4.62 -2.50 5.47
C TYR A 103 -5.40 -3.67 4.87
N SER A 104 -5.98 -4.51 5.73
CA SER A 104 -6.94 -5.54 5.35
C SER A 104 -8.20 -5.34 6.17
N ARG A 105 -9.36 -5.32 5.50
CA ARG A 105 -10.68 -5.23 6.14
C ARG A 105 -11.32 -6.60 6.43
N ASP A 106 -10.80 -7.63 5.77
CA ASP A 106 -11.41 -8.94 5.58
C ASP A 106 -10.50 -10.06 6.10
N HIS A 107 -9.71 -9.77 7.13
CA HIS A 107 -8.89 -10.77 7.80
C HIS A 107 -7.88 -11.48 6.85
N TYR A 108 -7.08 -10.65 6.18
CA TYR A 108 -5.97 -11.03 5.28
C TYR A 108 -6.39 -11.60 3.92
N GLU A 109 -7.66 -11.50 3.51
CA GLU A 109 -8.10 -11.92 2.18
C GLU A 109 -7.67 -10.93 1.10
N THR A 110 -7.80 -9.63 1.37
CA THR A 110 -7.34 -8.56 0.48
C THR A 110 -6.52 -7.50 1.24
N PHE A 111 -5.67 -6.79 0.50
CA PHE A 111 -4.78 -5.78 1.04
C PHE A 111 -4.83 -4.49 0.23
N THR A 112 -4.83 -3.38 0.95
CA THR A 112 -4.78 -2.03 0.39
C THR A 112 -3.52 -1.33 0.90
N PRO A 113 -2.61 -0.87 0.02
CA PRO A 113 -1.44 -0.10 0.43
C PRO A 113 -1.83 1.20 1.14
N MET A 114 -1.09 1.57 2.18
CA MET A 114 -1.34 2.78 2.98
C MET A 114 -0.29 3.88 2.81
N ASN A 115 0.93 3.54 2.35
CA ASN A 115 2.06 4.49 2.17
C ASN A 115 2.96 4.11 0.98
#